data_AF-A0A958DG24-F1
#
_entry.id   AF-A0A958DG24-F1
#
_cell.length_a   1.000
_cell.length_b   1.000
_cell.length_c   1.000
_cell.angle_alpha   90.00
_cell.angle_beta   90.00
_cell.angle_gamma   90.00
#
_symmetry.space_group_name_H-M   'P 1'
#
loop_
_entity.id
_entity.type
_entity.pdbx_description
1 polymer ?
#
loop_
_entity_poly.entity_id
_entity_poly.type
_entity_poly.pdbx_seq_one_letter_code
_entity_poly.pdbx_strand_id
1 'polypeptide(L)'
;DVDVSYTTLSPRVALTPSPNALALPGLWTQQNAVSPNLVGGYHDNMVGGAVEGAVIGGGGHSTGANQIHDDFGTIGGGSGNAAGNDDGDDTSQPWATVGGGLSNIAGGNRSTVGGGASNSADGHVSTVAGGIANAASGQYATVGGGRFNSAAADYATIAGGGPSDPANATTTNNRVYDDYGAIGGGGGNRVGSNDGDSSTQQFATVAGGRRNTASGPYATTSGGDGNAATTSYTTIGGGDNNSAGAAWATVGGGNDNNANGQFSVIGGGQANETSFTYATVSGGWQNTASEYNATVSGGAHNNASARWATIGGGEINTVSGEFATIGGGLLNSAAADYTTIAGGGPSDPDNSYATNNRVYDDYGTIGGGGGNIVGVDDMYIQRFATVAGGLENSATGAVSAVGGGGANTASGSNTTVGGGSQNTASDWYSTVGGGYSNDASGHSTTVGGGYNNTASNSSATVGG
;
A
#
# COMPACT_ATOMS: atom_id res chain seq x y z
N ASP A 1 -43.32 59.60 -2.81
CA ASP A 1 -44.19 58.48 -2.47
C ASP A 1 -43.62 57.69 -1.30
N VAL A 2 -44.11 58.00 -0.10
CA VAL A 2 -43.96 57.15 1.08
C VAL A 2 -45.35 56.61 1.36
N ASP A 3 -45.49 55.29 1.22
CA ASP A 3 -46.72 54.55 1.39
C ASP A 3 -47.23 54.65 2.83
N VAL A 4 -48.54 54.92 2.94
CA VAL A 4 -49.31 55.15 4.15
C VAL A 4 -50.18 53.93 4.40
N SER A 5 -49.69 52.96 5.17
CA SER A 5 -50.57 51.99 5.83
C SER A 5 -49.91 51.30 7.04
N TYR A 6 -49.71 52.03 8.12
CA TYR A 6 -49.82 51.43 9.46
C TYR A 6 -50.64 52.35 10.36
N THR A 7 -51.86 51.94 10.66
CA THR A 7 -52.72 52.59 11.64
C THR A 7 -52.12 52.37 13.02
N THR A 8 -51.72 53.44 13.70
CA THR A 8 -51.27 53.38 15.09
C THR A 8 -52.45 52.98 15.98
N LEU A 9 -52.36 51.83 16.65
CA LEU A 9 -53.34 51.43 17.66
C LEU A 9 -53.27 52.38 18.86
N SER A 10 -54.43 52.85 19.31
CA SER A 10 -54.61 53.71 20.48
C SER A 10 -55.66 53.07 21.40
N PRO A 11 -55.49 53.10 22.73
CA PRO A 11 -54.50 53.89 23.47
C PRO A 11 -53.08 53.30 23.44
N ARG A 12 -52.07 54.17 23.32
CA ARG A 12 -50.68 53.84 23.65
C ARG A 12 -50.54 53.76 25.17
N VAL A 13 -50.49 52.55 25.70
CA VAL A 13 -50.10 52.32 27.09
C VAL A 13 -48.57 52.33 27.13
N ALA A 14 -47.96 53.21 27.93
CA ALA A 14 -46.55 53.04 28.29
C ALA A 14 -46.44 51.68 29.00
N LEU A 15 -45.61 50.78 28.48
CA LEU A 15 -45.30 49.52 29.18
C LEU A 15 -44.54 49.86 30.46
N THR A 16 -45.27 50.18 31.53
CA THR A 16 -44.75 50.04 32.89
C THR A 16 -44.46 48.55 33.08
N PRO A 17 -43.32 48.15 33.67
CA PRO A 17 -43.05 46.76 33.98
C PRO A 17 -44.29 46.17 34.66
N SER A 18 -44.98 45.26 33.96
CA SER A 18 -46.04 44.49 34.60
C SER A 18 -45.37 43.77 35.76
N PRO A 19 -45.92 43.79 36.99
CA PRO A 19 -45.41 42.96 38.08
C PRO A 19 -45.34 41.47 37.68
N ASN A 20 -46.12 41.10 36.65
CA ASN A 20 -46.22 39.77 36.08
C ASN A 20 -45.96 39.82 34.56
N ALA A 21 -44.88 40.48 34.10
CA ALA A 21 -44.31 40.11 32.82
C ALA A 21 -43.85 38.65 32.96
N LEU A 22 -44.78 37.73 32.69
CA LEU A 22 -44.57 36.31 32.67
C LEU A 22 -43.41 36.08 31.71
N ALA A 23 -42.22 35.84 32.26
CA ALA A 23 -41.29 34.93 31.62
C ALA A 23 -42.15 33.76 31.13
N LEU A 24 -42.13 33.47 29.82
CA LEU A 24 -42.76 32.25 29.34
C LEU A 24 -42.20 31.13 30.22
N PRO A 25 -43.01 30.31 30.92
CA PRO A 25 -42.47 29.26 31.76
C PRO A 25 -41.49 28.40 30.93
N GLY A 26 -40.23 28.38 31.35
CA GLY A 26 -39.14 27.75 30.60
C GLY A 26 -38.46 28.60 29.53
N LEU A 27 -38.59 29.93 29.54
CA LEU A 27 -37.74 30.86 28.76
C LEU A 27 -37.45 32.11 29.60
N TRP A 28 -36.17 32.40 29.81
CA TRP A 28 -35.71 33.58 30.52
C TRP A 28 -34.53 34.24 29.80
N THR A 29 -34.28 35.49 30.14
CA THR A 29 -33.10 36.22 29.67
C THR A 29 -32.12 36.42 30.80
N GLN A 30 -30.84 36.20 30.56
CA GLN A 30 -29.77 36.66 31.44
C GLN A 30 -29.31 38.02 30.91
N GLN A 31 -29.58 39.08 31.68
CA GLN A 31 -29.24 40.44 31.30
C GLN A 31 -27.75 40.71 31.58
N ASN A 32 -27.07 41.39 30.67
CA ASN A 32 -25.72 41.93 30.84
C ASN A 32 -25.63 43.31 30.17
N ALA A 33 -24.48 43.98 30.28
CA ALA A 33 -24.31 45.37 29.82
C ALA A 33 -24.19 45.53 28.30
N VAL A 34 -23.97 44.43 27.56
CA VAL A 34 -23.61 44.47 26.13
C VAL A 34 -24.65 43.78 25.27
N SER A 35 -24.92 42.48 25.48
CA SER A 35 -25.89 41.68 24.73
C SER A 35 -26.50 40.58 25.59
N PRO A 36 -27.79 40.66 25.96
CA PRO A 36 -28.44 39.66 26.81
C PRO A 36 -28.40 38.24 26.22
N ASN A 37 -28.37 37.24 27.10
CA ASN A 37 -28.48 35.83 26.71
C ASN A 37 -29.96 35.40 26.70
N LEU A 38 -30.33 34.48 25.81
CA LEU A 38 -31.65 33.84 25.79
C LEU A 38 -31.53 32.38 26.23
N VAL A 39 -32.27 31.98 27.27
CA VAL A 39 -32.17 30.63 27.84
C VAL A 39 -33.55 29.99 27.93
N GLY A 40 -33.80 29.00 27.08
CA GLY A 40 -35.02 28.21 27.06
C GLY A 40 -34.83 26.80 27.66
N GLY A 41 -35.93 26.18 28.09
CA GLY A 41 -36.02 24.79 28.50
C GLY A 41 -35.96 24.54 30.01
N TYR A 42 -35.31 23.43 30.36
CA TYR A 42 -35.11 22.96 31.72
C TYR A 42 -34.38 24.00 32.56
N HIS A 43 -34.83 24.21 33.81
CA HIS A 43 -34.41 25.32 34.66
C HIS A 43 -32.92 25.32 35.04
N ASP A 44 -32.23 24.19 34.94
CA ASP A 44 -30.78 24.11 35.17
C ASP A 44 -29.96 24.32 33.88
N ASN A 45 -30.57 24.60 32.73
CA ASN A 45 -29.83 25.06 31.56
C ASN A 45 -29.06 26.33 31.94
N MET A 46 -27.76 26.35 31.65
CA MET A 46 -26.83 27.32 32.21
C MET A 46 -26.12 28.08 31.10
N VAL A 47 -25.98 29.39 31.31
CA VAL A 47 -25.06 30.24 30.58
C VAL A 47 -24.13 30.87 31.62
N GLY A 48 -22.82 30.90 31.33
CA GLY A 48 -21.80 31.46 32.21
C GLY A 48 -22.14 32.88 32.68
N GLY A 49 -21.67 33.25 33.88
CA GLY A 49 -22.12 34.47 34.55
C GLY A 49 -21.84 35.77 33.79
N ALA A 50 -20.69 35.84 33.12
CA ALA A 50 -20.23 37.00 32.37
C ALA A 50 -20.32 36.83 30.83
N VAL A 51 -20.75 35.64 30.37
CA VAL A 51 -21.02 35.36 28.94
C VAL A 51 -22.03 36.33 28.35
N GLU A 52 -21.77 36.76 27.13
CA GLU A 52 -22.59 37.70 26.37
C GLU A 52 -23.12 37.12 25.05
N GLY A 53 -24.34 37.49 24.66
CA GLY A 53 -24.94 37.15 23.36
C GLY A 53 -25.22 35.67 23.12
N ALA A 54 -25.29 34.85 24.16
CA ALA A 54 -25.50 33.41 24.04
C ALA A 54 -26.99 33.02 23.88
N VAL A 55 -27.24 31.87 23.25
CA VAL A 55 -28.60 31.33 23.02
C VAL A 55 -28.69 29.85 23.34
N ILE A 56 -29.58 29.47 24.27
CA ILE A 56 -30.08 28.10 24.44
C ILE A 56 -31.54 28.08 24.00
N GLY A 57 -31.84 27.41 22.88
CA GLY A 57 -33.18 27.39 22.28
C GLY A 57 -34.24 26.61 23.08
N GLY A 58 -33.82 25.66 23.93
CA GLY A 58 -34.73 24.80 24.69
C GLY A 58 -34.09 23.50 25.19
N GLY A 59 -34.94 22.54 25.56
CA GLY A 59 -34.51 21.21 25.98
C GLY A 59 -33.89 21.16 27.39
N GLY A 60 -33.04 20.17 27.62
CA GLY A 60 -32.43 19.87 28.91
C GLY A 60 -33.29 18.97 29.81
N HIS A 61 -32.65 18.35 30.79
CA HIS A 61 -33.31 17.71 31.94
C HIS A 61 -32.33 17.55 33.11
N SER A 62 -32.79 16.98 34.22
CA SER A 62 -32.08 16.86 35.51
C SER A 62 -30.67 16.27 35.50
N THR A 63 -30.26 15.56 34.45
CA THR A 63 -28.87 15.04 34.32
C THR A 63 -28.26 15.40 32.97
N GLY A 64 -28.84 16.38 32.28
CA GLY A 64 -28.48 16.77 30.92
C GLY A 64 -28.92 18.20 30.66
N ALA A 65 -28.58 19.12 31.55
CA ALA A 65 -28.69 20.55 31.29
C ALA A 65 -27.75 20.95 30.15
N ASN A 66 -28.23 21.84 29.28
CA ASN A 66 -27.40 22.46 28.25
C ASN A 66 -26.59 23.61 28.87
N GLN A 67 -25.32 23.76 28.48
CA GLN A 67 -24.37 24.66 29.11
C GLN A 67 -23.62 25.49 28.06
N ILE A 68 -23.55 26.81 28.24
CA ILE A 68 -22.71 27.69 27.43
C ILE A 68 -21.70 28.38 28.35
N HIS A 69 -20.42 28.22 28.05
CA HIS A 69 -19.32 28.72 28.89
C HIS A 69 -18.66 29.99 28.34
N ASP A 70 -18.75 30.23 27.02
CA ASP A 70 -18.11 31.36 26.33
C ASP A 70 -19.08 32.23 25.52
N ASP A 71 -18.62 33.44 25.23
CA ASP A 71 -19.32 34.47 24.47
C ASP A 71 -19.87 33.98 23.12
N PHE A 72 -21.09 34.44 22.82
CA PHE A 72 -21.82 34.16 21.58
C PHE A 72 -22.03 32.67 21.29
N GLY A 73 -21.93 31.81 22.31
CA GLY A 73 -22.25 30.40 22.18
C GLY A 73 -23.71 30.16 21.81
N THR A 74 -23.98 29.12 21.02
CA THR A 74 -25.35 28.75 20.62
C THR A 74 -25.60 27.27 20.80
N ILE A 75 -26.70 26.93 21.48
CA ILE A 75 -27.24 25.57 21.58
C ILE A 75 -28.69 25.59 21.10
N GLY A 76 -28.99 24.90 20.00
CA GLY A 76 -30.35 24.86 19.44
C GLY A 76 -31.37 24.13 20.33
N GLY A 77 -30.92 23.18 21.14
CA GLY A 77 -31.74 22.44 22.09
C GLY A 77 -31.11 21.09 22.47
N GLY A 78 -31.93 20.07 22.70
CA GLY A 78 -31.43 18.73 23.08
C GLY A 78 -31.11 18.62 24.57
N SER A 79 -30.26 17.67 24.96
CA SER A 79 -29.93 17.36 26.35
C SER A 79 -28.42 17.23 26.53
N GLY A 80 -27.86 17.88 27.56
CA GLY A 80 -26.48 17.72 27.98
C GLY A 80 -25.44 18.30 27.02
N ASN A 81 -25.82 19.24 26.15
CA ASN A 81 -24.90 19.84 25.19
C ASN A 81 -24.07 20.96 25.83
N ALA A 82 -22.83 21.15 25.38
CA ALA A 82 -21.93 22.20 25.82
C ALA A 82 -21.39 23.01 24.62
N ALA A 83 -21.34 24.34 24.75
CA ALA A 83 -20.69 25.24 23.81
C ALA A 83 -19.71 26.16 24.55
N GLY A 84 -18.46 26.22 24.09
CA GLY A 84 -17.34 26.83 24.82
C GLY A 84 -16.62 25.82 25.74
N ASN A 85 -15.55 26.25 26.39
CA ASN A 85 -14.79 25.46 27.37
C ASN A 85 -15.01 25.99 28.79
N ASP A 86 -15.03 25.07 29.77
CA ASP A 86 -15.26 25.43 31.17
C ASP A 86 -13.96 25.77 31.91
N ASP A 87 -13.18 26.73 31.38
CA ASP A 87 -11.89 27.13 31.98
C ASP A 87 -12.00 28.39 32.87
N GLY A 88 -13.19 29.00 32.92
CA GLY A 88 -13.48 30.19 33.70
C GLY A 88 -13.15 31.52 33.00
N ASP A 89 -12.66 31.49 31.76
CA ASP A 89 -12.50 32.63 30.87
C ASP A 89 -13.51 32.53 29.71
N ASP A 90 -14.58 33.30 29.81
CA ASP A 90 -15.70 33.33 28.86
C ASP A 90 -15.35 33.93 27.49
N THR A 91 -14.11 34.41 27.31
CA THR A 91 -13.63 34.97 26.05
C THR A 91 -12.67 34.04 25.30
N SER A 92 -12.37 32.86 25.86
CA SER A 92 -11.30 32.00 25.37
C SER A 92 -11.74 31.16 24.15
N GLN A 93 -12.99 30.68 24.12
CA GLN A 93 -13.56 29.86 23.03
C GLN A 93 -14.90 30.38 22.49
N PRO A 94 -15.02 31.66 22.08
CA PRO A 94 -16.28 32.23 21.62
C PRO A 94 -16.80 31.64 20.30
N TRP A 95 -18.09 31.86 20.04
CA TRP A 95 -18.83 31.47 18.83
C TRP A 95 -18.99 29.97 18.60
N ALA A 96 -18.82 29.15 19.64
CA ALA A 96 -19.11 27.73 19.57
C ALA A 96 -20.60 27.46 19.32
N THR A 97 -20.91 26.52 18.43
CA THR A 97 -22.30 26.21 18.05
C THR A 97 -22.60 24.71 18.15
N VAL A 98 -23.66 24.36 18.87
CA VAL A 98 -24.27 23.03 18.87
C VAL A 98 -25.70 23.12 18.34
N GLY A 99 -25.99 22.43 17.23
CA GLY A 99 -27.34 22.42 16.66
C GLY A 99 -28.39 21.75 17.57
N GLY A 100 -27.97 20.80 18.41
CA GLY A 100 -28.79 20.11 19.41
C GLY A 100 -28.29 18.69 19.66
N GLY A 101 -29.19 17.76 20.01
CA GLY A 101 -28.85 16.35 20.23
C GLY A 101 -28.55 15.99 21.68
N LEU A 102 -27.77 14.93 21.92
CA LEU A 102 -27.46 14.41 23.25
C LEU A 102 -25.96 14.50 23.53
N SER A 103 -25.56 15.22 24.58
CA SER A 103 -24.18 15.21 25.09
C SER A 103 -23.11 15.63 24.07
N ASN A 104 -23.42 16.58 23.18
CA ASN A 104 -22.44 17.11 22.23
C ASN A 104 -21.65 18.28 22.83
N ILE A 105 -20.38 18.40 22.46
CA ILE A 105 -19.47 19.45 22.93
C ILE A 105 -18.90 20.18 21.71
N ALA A 106 -19.14 21.48 21.61
CA ALA A 106 -18.41 22.39 20.74
C ALA A 106 -17.47 23.21 21.64
N GLY A 107 -16.27 22.71 21.90
CA GLY A 107 -15.35 23.24 22.90
C GLY A 107 -14.33 24.24 22.37
N GLY A 108 -14.08 24.27 21.05
CA GLY A 108 -13.10 25.17 20.43
C GLY A 108 -13.70 26.50 19.97
N ASN A 109 -12.87 27.52 19.84
CA ASN A 109 -13.23 28.82 19.26
C ASN A 109 -13.80 28.65 17.86
N ARG A 110 -15.01 29.15 17.61
CA ARG A 110 -15.76 28.98 16.36
C ARG A 110 -15.98 27.51 15.96
N SER A 111 -15.93 26.58 16.91
CA SER A 111 -16.21 25.17 16.63
C SER A 111 -17.71 24.94 16.39
N THR A 112 -18.04 23.91 15.62
CA THR A 112 -19.43 23.58 15.30
C THR A 112 -19.70 22.09 15.44
N VAL A 113 -20.74 21.74 16.20
CA VAL A 113 -21.37 20.43 16.16
C VAL A 113 -22.79 20.54 15.61
N GLY A 114 -23.06 19.92 14.46
CA GLY A 114 -24.39 19.98 13.83
C GLY A 114 -25.50 19.29 14.64
N GLY A 115 -25.15 18.27 15.43
CA GLY A 115 -26.05 17.54 16.32
C GLY A 115 -25.57 16.12 16.60
N GLY A 116 -26.48 15.16 16.77
CA GLY A 116 -26.15 13.76 17.04
C GLY A 116 -25.97 13.45 18.53
N ALA A 117 -25.14 12.46 18.87
CA ALA A 117 -24.88 12.08 20.25
C ALA A 117 -23.39 11.95 20.58
N SER A 118 -22.95 12.54 21.69
CA SER A 118 -21.59 12.42 22.22
C SER A 118 -20.49 12.88 21.26
N ASN A 119 -20.77 13.82 20.36
CA ASN A 119 -19.75 14.37 19.45
C ASN A 119 -18.96 15.50 20.13
N SER A 120 -17.68 15.64 19.78
CA SER A 120 -16.76 16.66 20.31
C SER A 120 -16.06 17.41 19.17
N ALA A 121 -16.18 18.73 19.14
CA ALA A 121 -15.44 19.62 18.24
C ALA A 121 -14.62 20.60 19.10
N ASP A 122 -13.36 20.24 19.38
CA ASP A 122 -12.52 20.92 20.38
C ASP A 122 -11.42 21.78 19.75
N GLY A 123 -11.09 21.55 18.49
CA GLY A 123 -10.12 22.37 17.77
C GLY A 123 -10.68 23.74 17.38
N HIS A 124 -9.80 24.73 17.23
CA HIS A 124 -10.12 26.04 16.65
C HIS A 124 -10.76 25.86 15.26
N VAL A 125 -11.96 26.39 15.03
CA VAL A 125 -12.74 26.27 13.78
C VAL A 125 -12.99 24.81 13.37
N SER A 126 -12.94 23.87 14.32
CA SER A 126 -13.23 22.46 14.05
C SER A 126 -14.74 22.23 13.81
N THR A 127 -15.06 21.21 13.02
CA THR A 127 -16.46 20.88 12.70
C THR A 127 -16.74 19.39 12.83
N VAL A 128 -17.81 19.05 13.54
CA VAL A 128 -18.44 17.73 13.47
C VAL A 128 -19.88 17.88 12.97
N ALA A 129 -20.17 17.40 11.77
CA ALA A 129 -21.51 17.60 11.20
C ALA A 129 -22.61 16.81 11.95
N GLY A 130 -22.25 15.72 12.64
CA GLY A 130 -23.15 14.94 13.49
C GLY A 130 -22.66 13.52 13.76
N GLY A 131 -23.57 12.57 13.93
CA GLY A 131 -23.24 11.16 14.18
C GLY A 131 -23.16 10.80 15.66
N ILE A 132 -22.39 9.76 16.00
CA ILE A 132 -22.24 9.28 17.38
C ILE A 132 -20.76 9.19 17.76
N ALA A 133 -20.37 9.82 18.85
CA ALA A 133 -19.02 9.69 19.44
C ALA A 133 -17.87 10.11 18.50
N ASN A 134 -18.09 11.08 17.61
CA ASN A 134 -17.03 11.60 16.73
C ASN A 134 -16.26 12.73 17.43
N ALA A 135 -14.95 12.82 17.17
CA ALA A 135 -14.07 13.84 17.73
C ALA A 135 -13.28 14.56 16.63
N ALA A 136 -13.33 15.89 16.61
CA ALA A 136 -12.47 16.76 15.81
C ALA A 136 -11.67 17.67 16.76
N SER A 137 -10.43 17.30 17.09
CA SER A 137 -9.63 18.00 18.10
C SER A 137 -8.51 18.87 17.52
N GLY A 138 -8.09 18.62 16.28
CA GLY A 138 -7.12 19.48 15.59
C GLY A 138 -7.72 20.80 15.10
N GLN A 139 -6.90 21.83 14.92
CA GLN A 139 -7.34 23.10 14.34
C GLN A 139 -7.84 22.89 12.91
N TYR A 140 -8.98 23.49 12.57
CA TYR A 140 -9.65 23.31 11.27
C TYR A 140 -10.02 21.85 10.94
N ALA A 141 -9.97 20.93 11.90
CA ALA A 141 -10.30 19.53 11.67
C ALA A 141 -11.79 19.35 11.38
N THR A 142 -12.12 18.45 10.47
CA THR A 142 -13.50 18.18 10.05
C THR A 142 -13.83 16.70 10.13
N VAL A 143 -14.94 16.38 10.81
CA VAL A 143 -15.59 15.07 10.73
C VAL A 143 -16.99 15.22 10.15
N GLY A 144 -17.22 14.64 8.98
CA GLY A 144 -18.51 14.71 8.27
C GLY A 144 -19.64 13.91 8.91
N GLY A 145 -19.33 13.04 9.88
CA GLY A 145 -20.31 12.28 10.66
C GLY A 145 -19.84 10.86 10.96
N GLY A 146 -20.79 9.91 11.05
CA GLY A 146 -20.49 8.51 11.30
C GLY A 146 -20.40 8.15 12.78
N ARG A 147 -19.57 7.16 13.13
CA ARG A 147 -19.45 6.65 14.51
C ARG A 147 -17.98 6.52 14.94
N PHE A 148 -17.61 7.08 16.09
CA PHE A 148 -16.27 6.95 16.69
C PHE A 148 -15.11 7.54 15.87
N ASN A 149 -15.33 8.35 14.84
CA ASN A 149 -14.23 8.90 14.04
C ASN A 149 -13.40 9.92 14.84
N SER A 150 -12.08 9.95 14.67
CA SER A 150 -11.18 10.86 15.39
C SER A 150 -10.22 11.59 14.43
N ALA A 151 -10.45 12.88 14.22
CA ALA A 151 -9.57 13.77 13.47
C ALA A 151 -8.74 14.58 14.47
N ALA A 152 -7.55 14.10 14.80
CA ALA A 152 -6.77 14.61 15.92
C ALA A 152 -5.80 15.75 15.57
N ALA A 153 -5.36 15.82 14.32
CA ALA A 153 -4.36 16.75 13.83
C ALA A 153 -4.94 17.96 13.08
N ASP A 154 -4.10 18.97 12.86
CA ASP A 154 -4.52 20.20 12.19
C ASP A 154 -4.88 19.92 10.72
N TYR A 155 -5.96 20.54 10.24
CA TYR A 155 -6.54 20.34 8.91
C TYR A 155 -6.94 18.88 8.60
N ALA A 156 -7.00 18.01 9.62
CA ALA A 156 -7.40 16.63 9.44
C ALA A 156 -8.86 16.52 8.96
N THR A 157 -9.10 15.63 7.99
CA THR A 157 -10.44 15.41 7.45
C THR A 157 -10.84 13.94 7.54
N ILE A 158 -12.00 13.66 8.11
CA ILE A 158 -12.68 12.37 8.00
C ILE A 158 -14.08 12.60 7.45
N ALA A 159 -14.34 12.20 6.20
CA ALA A 159 -15.64 12.42 5.58
C ALA A 159 -16.78 11.64 6.28
N GLY A 160 -16.48 10.52 6.95
CA GLY A 160 -17.44 9.76 7.75
C GLY A 160 -16.98 8.34 8.05
N GLY A 161 -17.92 7.39 8.09
CA GLY A 161 -17.62 5.97 8.37
C GLY A 161 -17.58 5.66 9.86
N GLY A 162 -16.78 4.68 10.27
CA GLY A 162 -16.63 4.38 11.69
C GLY A 162 -15.73 3.18 12.00
N PRO A 163 -16.10 2.33 12.97
CA PRO A 163 -15.27 1.20 13.32
C PRO A 163 -15.37 0.03 12.33
N SER A 164 -14.25 -0.62 12.00
CA SER A 164 -14.27 -1.88 11.25
C SER A 164 -14.80 -3.05 12.07
N ASP A 165 -14.71 -2.96 13.39
CA ASP A 165 -15.31 -3.89 14.35
C ASP A 165 -16.15 -3.11 15.37
N PRO A 166 -17.50 -3.16 15.27
CA PRO A 166 -18.39 -2.47 16.21
C PRO A 166 -18.24 -2.86 17.68
N ALA A 167 -17.72 -4.06 17.98
CA ALA A 167 -17.46 -4.52 19.34
C ALA A 167 -16.20 -3.86 19.94
N ASN A 168 -15.27 -3.46 19.08
CA ASN A 168 -14.00 -2.82 19.43
C ASN A 168 -13.92 -1.41 18.82
N ALA A 169 -14.98 -0.63 19.05
CA ALA A 169 -15.23 0.58 18.28
C ALA A 169 -14.15 1.67 18.46
N THR A 170 -13.53 1.76 19.64
CA THR A 170 -12.50 2.75 19.95
C THR A 170 -11.10 2.35 19.51
N THR A 171 -10.88 1.07 19.17
CA THR A 171 -9.59 0.55 18.66
C THR A 171 -9.62 0.35 17.15
N THR A 172 -10.80 0.27 16.55
CA THR A 172 -10.96 0.01 15.11
C THR A 172 -11.69 1.11 14.34
N ASN A 173 -11.79 2.33 14.88
CA ASN A 173 -12.34 3.53 14.20
C ASN A 173 -11.38 4.17 13.20
N ASN A 174 -11.91 5.04 12.34
CA ASN A 174 -11.09 5.88 11.47
C ASN A 174 -10.36 6.96 12.28
N ARG A 175 -9.06 7.14 12.00
CA ARG A 175 -8.19 8.07 12.74
C ARG A 175 -7.20 8.79 11.86
N VAL A 176 -7.10 10.10 12.05
CA VAL A 176 -6.05 10.94 11.46
C VAL A 176 -5.21 11.52 12.59
N TYR A 177 -3.91 11.22 12.60
CA TYR A 177 -2.97 11.62 13.66
C TYR A 177 -2.01 12.74 13.27
N ASP A 178 -1.81 12.98 11.97
CA ASP A 178 -0.87 13.96 11.44
C ASP A 178 -1.55 15.01 10.55
N ASP A 179 -0.92 16.17 10.46
CA ASP A 179 -1.50 17.35 9.83
C ASP A 179 -1.81 17.09 8.35
N TYR A 180 -2.90 17.68 7.87
CA TYR A 180 -3.40 17.53 6.50
C TYR A 180 -3.76 16.09 6.12
N GLY A 181 -3.85 15.17 7.08
CA GLY A 181 -4.26 13.80 6.83
C GLY A 181 -5.74 13.70 6.44
N ALA A 182 -6.07 12.81 5.50
CA ALA A 182 -7.42 12.68 4.98
C ALA A 182 -7.91 11.22 4.91
N ILE A 183 -9.10 10.98 5.45
CA ILE A 183 -9.84 9.72 5.30
C ILE A 183 -11.19 9.98 4.60
N GLY A 184 -11.39 9.37 3.44
CA GLY A 184 -12.64 9.51 2.68
C GLY A 184 -13.84 8.72 3.23
N GLY A 185 -13.63 7.82 4.20
CA GLY A 185 -14.69 7.09 4.90
C GLY A 185 -14.28 5.66 5.26
N GLY A 186 -15.24 4.74 5.27
CA GLY A 186 -14.98 3.32 5.53
C GLY A 186 -14.83 2.99 7.02
N GLY A 187 -14.12 1.90 7.33
CA GLY A 187 -14.01 1.36 8.69
C GLY A 187 -12.58 1.10 9.14
N GLY A 188 -12.14 1.70 10.24
CA GLY A 188 -10.84 1.40 10.86
C GLY A 188 -9.62 1.82 10.07
N ASN A 189 -9.74 2.86 9.26
CA ASN A 189 -8.62 3.40 8.50
C ASN A 189 -7.74 4.32 9.37
N ARG A 190 -6.44 4.34 9.10
CA ARG A 190 -5.46 5.15 9.82
C ARG A 190 -4.65 5.99 8.86
N VAL A 191 -4.53 7.28 9.18
CA VAL A 191 -3.62 8.21 8.52
C VAL A 191 -2.69 8.80 9.58
N GLY A 192 -1.39 8.79 9.29
CA GLY A 192 -0.37 9.28 10.21
C GLY A 192 0.04 8.29 11.30
N SER A 193 0.98 8.69 12.14
CA SER A 193 1.46 7.92 13.29
C SER A 193 1.03 8.55 14.62
N ASN A 194 0.94 7.72 15.66
CA ASN A 194 0.48 8.16 16.98
C ASN A 194 1.69 8.26 17.90
N ASP A 195 2.67 9.06 17.50
CA ASP A 195 3.93 9.29 18.22
C ASP A 195 3.92 10.56 19.08
N GLY A 196 2.86 11.38 18.95
CA GLY A 196 2.69 12.64 19.66
C GLY A 196 3.21 13.86 18.91
N ASP A 197 3.69 13.71 17.67
CA ASP A 197 4.14 14.79 16.79
C ASP A 197 3.42 14.75 15.44
N SER A 198 2.38 15.59 15.30
CA SER A 198 1.53 15.64 14.10
C SER A 198 2.23 16.21 12.86
N SER A 199 3.48 16.65 12.96
CA SER A 199 4.24 17.27 11.85
C SER A 199 5.07 16.28 11.04
N THR A 200 5.03 14.98 11.37
CA THR A 200 6.01 14.01 10.90
C THR A 200 5.52 13.14 9.72
N GLN A 201 4.22 12.88 9.60
CA GLN A 201 3.61 12.11 8.49
C GLN A 201 2.54 12.90 7.72
N GLN A 202 2.83 14.16 7.42
CA GLN A 202 1.87 15.08 6.79
C GLN A 202 1.40 14.63 5.39
N PHE A 203 0.21 15.09 5.00
CA PHE A 203 -0.41 14.91 3.67
C PHE A 203 -0.71 13.46 3.26
N ALA A 204 -0.71 12.53 4.21
CA ALA A 204 -1.09 11.16 3.93
C ALA A 204 -2.61 11.02 3.70
N THR A 205 -3.01 10.11 2.80
CA THR A 205 -4.41 9.95 2.41
C THR A 205 -4.83 8.48 2.36
N VAL A 206 -5.98 8.18 2.95
CA VAL A 206 -6.72 6.93 2.73
C VAL A 206 -8.09 7.27 2.14
N ALA A 207 -8.34 6.93 0.88
CA ALA A 207 -9.62 7.30 0.27
C ALA A 207 -10.83 6.53 0.87
N GLY A 208 -10.62 5.37 1.50
CA GLY A 208 -11.67 4.64 2.21
C GLY A 208 -11.32 3.18 2.48
N GLY A 209 -12.31 2.28 2.37
CA GLY A 209 -12.12 0.84 2.59
C GLY A 209 -12.11 0.46 4.07
N ARG A 210 -11.48 -0.68 4.39
CA ARG A 210 -11.46 -1.24 5.74
C ARG A 210 -10.02 -1.49 6.21
N ARG A 211 -9.67 -1.06 7.42
CA ARG A 211 -8.36 -1.34 8.06
C ARG A 211 -7.14 -0.92 7.21
N ASN A 212 -7.26 0.12 6.39
CA ASN A 212 -6.15 0.63 5.59
C ASN A 212 -5.32 1.64 6.38
N THR A 213 -4.00 1.63 6.18
CA THR A 213 -3.05 2.54 6.82
C THR A 213 -2.24 3.31 5.77
N ALA A 214 -2.15 4.63 5.93
CA ALA A 214 -1.17 5.49 5.28
C ALA A 214 -0.39 6.26 6.36
N SER A 215 0.82 5.81 6.69
CA SER A 215 1.61 6.32 7.82
C SER A 215 3.02 6.79 7.42
N GLY A 216 3.25 7.03 6.13
CA GLY A 216 4.42 7.78 5.66
C GLY A 216 3.99 9.16 5.17
N PRO A 217 4.88 10.17 5.18
CA PRO A 217 4.55 11.48 4.63
C PRO A 217 4.23 11.35 3.13
N TYR A 218 3.15 12.01 2.69
CA TYR A 218 2.60 11.90 1.32
C TYR A 218 2.18 10.49 0.89
N ALA A 219 2.05 9.53 1.82
CA ALA A 219 1.61 8.17 1.50
C ALA A 219 0.14 8.16 1.07
N THR A 220 -0.20 7.33 0.10
CA THR A 220 -1.57 7.21 -0.42
C THR A 220 -2.03 5.76 -0.48
N THR A 221 -3.19 5.48 0.11
CA THR A 221 -3.93 4.23 -0.10
C THR A 221 -5.32 4.54 -0.66
N SER A 222 -5.60 4.08 -1.87
CA SER A 222 -6.88 4.41 -2.56
C SER A 222 -8.08 3.63 -2.04
N GLY A 223 -7.91 2.64 -1.17
CA GLY A 223 -9.00 1.86 -0.56
C GLY A 223 -8.61 0.40 -0.33
N GLY A 224 -9.60 -0.49 -0.43
CA GLY A 224 -9.40 -1.93 -0.22
C GLY A 224 -9.52 -2.35 1.25
N ASP A 225 -8.89 -3.48 1.60
CA ASP A 225 -8.90 -4.04 2.96
C ASP A 225 -7.47 -4.30 3.45
N GLY A 226 -7.12 -3.82 4.63
CA GLY A 226 -5.84 -4.17 5.28
C GLY A 226 -4.56 -3.69 4.58
N ASN A 227 -4.61 -2.71 3.68
CA ASN A 227 -3.41 -2.22 2.99
C ASN A 227 -2.57 -1.27 3.85
N ALA A 228 -1.25 -1.29 3.72
CA ALA A 228 -0.32 -0.50 4.53
C ALA A 228 0.75 0.23 3.69
N ALA A 229 0.60 1.54 3.54
CA ALA A 229 1.57 2.44 2.91
C ALA A 229 2.33 3.19 4.02
N THR A 230 3.52 2.73 4.39
CA THR A 230 4.13 3.09 5.70
C THR A 230 5.30 4.06 5.63
N THR A 231 5.79 4.38 4.43
CA THR A 231 6.96 5.26 4.23
C THR A 231 6.70 6.36 3.19
N SER A 232 7.63 7.31 3.08
CA SER A 232 7.45 8.53 2.29
C SER A 232 7.10 8.26 0.83
N TYR A 233 6.09 8.96 0.32
CA TYR A 233 5.64 8.89 -1.08
C TYR A 233 5.21 7.48 -1.55
N THR A 234 4.88 6.58 -0.63
CA THR A 234 4.35 5.26 -1.01
C THR A 234 2.95 5.35 -1.58
N THR A 235 2.64 4.49 -2.55
CA THR A 235 1.32 4.44 -3.17
C THR A 235 0.80 3.01 -3.23
N ILE A 236 -0.42 2.81 -2.73
CA ILE A 236 -1.19 1.58 -2.91
C ILE A 236 -2.51 1.91 -3.63
N GLY A 237 -2.70 1.34 -4.81
CA GLY A 237 -3.92 1.55 -5.62
C GLY A 237 -5.17 0.87 -5.06
N GLY A 238 -5.03 -0.08 -4.13
CA GLY A 238 -6.12 -0.76 -3.44
C GLY A 238 -5.80 -2.22 -3.18
N GLY A 239 -6.83 -3.09 -3.14
CA GLY A 239 -6.66 -4.53 -2.96
C GLY A 239 -6.79 -5.00 -1.51
N ASP A 240 -6.24 -6.18 -1.21
CA ASP A 240 -6.29 -6.80 0.12
C ASP A 240 -4.89 -7.09 0.66
N ASN A 241 -4.57 -6.61 1.86
CA ASN A 241 -3.31 -6.85 2.57
C ASN A 241 -2.02 -6.54 1.79
N ASN A 242 -2.03 -5.50 0.94
CA ASN A 242 -0.80 -5.07 0.28
C ASN A 242 0.03 -4.15 1.20
N SER A 243 1.35 -4.24 1.09
CA SER A 243 2.32 -3.45 1.85
C SER A 243 3.26 -2.70 0.91
N ALA A 244 3.40 -1.40 1.10
CA ALA A 244 4.43 -0.55 0.49
C ALA A 244 5.29 0.04 1.62
N GLY A 245 6.44 -0.60 1.86
CA GLY A 245 7.27 -0.43 3.06
C GLY A 245 8.54 0.39 2.86
N ALA A 246 8.85 0.85 1.65
CA ALA A 246 10.03 1.66 1.35
C ALA A 246 9.71 2.93 0.54
N ALA A 247 10.55 3.96 0.67
CA ALA A 247 10.27 5.26 0.08
C ALA A 247 10.08 5.16 -1.44
N TRP A 248 9.04 5.83 -1.95
CA TRP A 248 8.61 5.78 -3.36
C TRP A 248 8.19 4.40 -3.88
N ALA A 249 8.01 3.40 -3.01
CA ALA A 249 7.48 2.10 -3.42
C ALA A 249 6.02 2.21 -3.87
N THR A 250 5.66 1.43 -4.89
CA THR A 250 4.31 1.41 -5.45
C THR A 250 3.78 -0.02 -5.52
N VAL A 251 2.55 -0.21 -5.02
CA VAL A 251 1.74 -1.40 -5.30
C VAL A 251 0.48 -0.98 -6.04
N GLY A 252 0.30 -1.41 -7.29
CA GLY A 252 -0.88 -1.05 -8.09
C GLY A 252 -2.19 -1.61 -7.51
N GLY A 253 -2.14 -2.76 -6.84
CA GLY A 253 -3.27 -3.39 -6.16
C GLY A 253 -3.03 -4.88 -5.94
N GLY A 254 -4.10 -5.69 -5.92
CA GLY A 254 -3.99 -7.15 -5.80
C GLY A 254 -4.13 -7.65 -4.35
N ASN A 255 -3.57 -8.81 -4.05
CA ASN A 255 -3.65 -9.44 -2.73
C ASN A 255 -2.27 -9.82 -2.19
N ASP A 256 -1.96 -9.47 -0.94
CA ASP A 256 -0.74 -9.88 -0.22
C ASP A 256 0.59 -9.48 -0.92
N ASN A 257 0.64 -8.39 -1.68
CA ASN A 257 1.89 -7.94 -2.32
C ASN A 257 2.73 -7.07 -1.38
N ASN A 258 4.06 -7.20 -1.45
CA ASN A 258 4.99 -6.57 -0.51
C ASN A 258 6.14 -5.84 -1.24
N ALA A 259 6.08 -4.51 -1.28
CA ALA A 259 7.08 -3.65 -1.92
C ALA A 259 7.96 -2.94 -0.89
N ASN A 260 9.15 -3.50 -0.61
CA ASN A 260 10.10 -3.05 0.41
C ASN A 260 11.42 -2.51 -0.15
N GLY A 261 11.54 -2.38 -1.47
CA GLY A 261 12.66 -1.70 -2.11
C GLY A 261 12.36 -0.21 -2.34
N GLN A 262 13.37 0.66 -2.20
CA GLN A 262 13.19 2.07 -2.55
C GLN A 262 12.91 2.20 -4.06
N PHE A 263 11.91 2.98 -4.46
CA PHE A 263 11.43 3.05 -5.85
C PHE A 263 10.98 1.70 -6.45
N SER A 264 10.76 0.66 -5.63
CA SER A 264 10.31 -0.63 -6.16
C SER A 264 8.86 -0.58 -6.60
N VAL A 265 8.52 -1.44 -7.56
CA VAL A 265 7.18 -1.46 -8.15
C VAL A 265 6.65 -2.88 -8.17
N ILE A 266 5.44 -3.06 -7.62
CA ILE A 266 4.59 -4.21 -7.88
C ILE A 266 3.36 -3.74 -8.63
N GLY A 267 3.18 -4.13 -9.88
CA GLY A 267 2.02 -3.70 -10.68
C GLY A 267 0.69 -4.26 -10.15
N GLY A 268 0.70 -5.45 -9.55
CA GLY A 268 -0.45 -6.08 -8.91
C GLY A 268 -0.24 -7.59 -8.71
N GLY A 269 -1.30 -8.38 -8.79
CA GLY A 269 -1.23 -9.84 -8.65
C GLY A 269 -1.38 -10.31 -7.21
N GLN A 270 -0.85 -11.49 -6.91
CA GLN A 270 -0.95 -12.11 -5.58
C GLN A 270 0.40 -12.50 -5.02
N ALA A 271 0.67 -12.14 -3.76
CA ALA A 271 1.83 -12.60 -2.99
C ALA A 271 3.19 -12.31 -3.66
N ASN A 272 3.31 -11.21 -4.41
CA ASN A 272 4.58 -10.82 -5.02
C ASN A 272 5.43 -9.98 -4.05
N GLU A 273 6.75 -10.06 -4.20
CA GLU A 273 7.70 -9.37 -3.33
C GLU A 273 8.79 -8.62 -4.12
N THR A 274 9.07 -7.38 -3.71
CA THR A 274 10.26 -6.63 -4.13
C THR A 274 11.03 -6.16 -2.91
N SER A 275 12.34 -6.40 -2.84
CA SER A 275 13.12 -6.16 -1.59
C SER A 275 14.20 -5.08 -1.71
N PHE A 276 14.59 -4.67 -2.93
CA PHE A 276 15.71 -3.75 -3.16
C PHE A 276 15.39 -2.62 -4.14
N THR A 277 16.28 -1.62 -4.18
CA THR A 277 16.08 -0.41 -4.95
C THR A 277 15.87 -0.71 -6.44
N TYR A 278 14.82 -0.10 -7.03
CA TYR A 278 14.40 -0.28 -8.42
C TYR A 278 13.97 -1.71 -8.81
N ALA A 279 13.82 -2.63 -7.85
CA ALA A 279 13.29 -3.95 -8.14
C ALA A 279 11.84 -3.84 -8.67
N THR A 280 11.51 -4.64 -9.68
CA THR A 280 10.22 -4.57 -10.36
C THR A 280 9.59 -5.94 -10.49
N VAL A 281 8.35 -6.08 -10.04
CA VAL A 281 7.47 -7.19 -10.40
C VAL A 281 6.23 -6.63 -11.07
N SER A 282 6.03 -6.89 -12.37
CA SER A 282 4.87 -6.30 -13.06
C SER A 282 3.53 -6.91 -12.61
N GLY A 283 3.53 -8.15 -12.11
CA GLY A 283 2.35 -8.83 -11.56
C GLY A 283 2.57 -10.34 -11.43
N GLY A 284 1.49 -11.12 -11.44
CA GLY A 284 1.54 -12.59 -11.35
C GLY A 284 1.32 -13.11 -9.92
N TRP A 285 1.79 -14.33 -9.65
CA TRP A 285 1.60 -15.02 -8.38
C TRP A 285 2.94 -15.45 -7.77
N GLN A 286 3.24 -15.04 -6.53
CA GLN A 286 4.45 -15.46 -5.81
C GLN A 286 5.77 -15.22 -6.56
N ASN A 287 5.90 -14.09 -7.24
CA ASN A 287 7.17 -13.69 -7.85
C ASN A 287 7.97 -12.82 -6.88
N THR A 288 9.29 -13.02 -6.87
CA THR A 288 10.24 -12.30 -6.02
C THR A 288 11.31 -11.63 -6.88
N ALA A 289 11.52 -10.33 -6.68
CA ALA A 289 12.68 -9.59 -7.18
C ALA A 289 13.44 -8.96 -5.99
N SER A 290 14.53 -9.60 -5.58
CA SER A 290 15.16 -9.35 -4.27
C SER A 290 16.51 -8.64 -4.34
N GLU A 291 16.88 -8.05 -5.47
CA GLU A 291 18.16 -7.36 -5.65
C GLU A 291 18.05 -6.07 -6.49
N TYR A 292 19.11 -5.27 -6.50
CA TYR A 292 19.15 -3.98 -7.22
C TYR A 292 18.80 -4.14 -8.71
N ASN A 293 17.77 -3.43 -9.18
CA ASN A 293 17.25 -3.51 -10.56
C ASN A 293 16.81 -4.92 -11.01
N ALA A 294 16.59 -5.86 -10.09
CA ALA A 294 16.03 -7.16 -10.44
C ALA A 294 14.60 -6.99 -11.01
N THR A 295 14.28 -7.71 -12.07
CA THR A 295 13.00 -7.58 -12.78
C THR A 295 12.35 -8.94 -13.00
N VAL A 296 11.08 -9.06 -12.61
CA VAL A 296 10.18 -10.14 -13.04
C VAL A 296 8.98 -9.53 -13.75
N SER A 297 8.81 -9.85 -15.03
CA SER A 297 7.72 -9.26 -15.83
C SER A 297 6.35 -9.92 -15.57
N GLY A 298 6.30 -11.06 -14.86
CA GLY A 298 5.05 -11.73 -14.47
C GLY A 298 5.27 -13.22 -14.23
N GLY A 299 4.20 -14.01 -14.33
CA GLY A 299 4.24 -15.47 -14.16
C GLY A 299 3.99 -15.93 -12.73
N ALA A 300 4.48 -17.13 -12.38
CA ALA A 300 4.31 -17.74 -11.07
C ALA A 300 5.64 -18.20 -10.46
N HIS A 301 5.85 -18.00 -9.15
CA HIS A 301 7.01 -18.56 -8.43
C HIS A 301 8.39 -18.21 -9.00
N ASN A 302 8.53 -17.11 -9.74
CA ASN A 302 9.82 -16.72 -10.30
C ASN A 302 10.66 -15.96 -9.26
N ASN A 303 11.97 -16.21 -9.23
CA ASN A 303 12.89 -15.60 -8.27
C ASN A 303 14.10 -14.96 -8.98
N ALA A 304 14.11 -13.64 -9.06
CA ALA A 304 15.25 -12.84 -9.54
C ALA A 304 16.03 -12.28 -8.34
N SER A 305 17.14 -12.91 -7.99
CA SER A 305 17.87 -12.68 -6.73
C SER A 305 19.32 -12.22 -6.92
N ALA A 306 19.60 -11.54 -8.03
CA ALA A 306 20.90 -10.92 -8.33
C ALA A 306 20.73 -9.54 -8.96
N ARG A 307 21.78 -8.71 -8.91
CA ARG A 307 21.73 -7.35 -9.47
C ARG A 307 21.52 -7.42 -10.99
N TRP A 308 20.55 -6.65 -11.49
CA TRP A 308 20.12 -6.66 -12.90
C TRP A 308 19.61 -8.02 -13.42
N ALA A 309 19.27 -8.96 -12.54
CA ALA A 309 18.64 -10.21 -12.93
C ALA A 309 17.29 -9.96 -13.61
N THR A 310 17.03 -10.64 -14.72
CA THR A 310 15.76 -10.47 -15.46
C THR A 310 15.07 -11.80 -15.72
N ILE A 311 13.79 -11.87 -15.36
CA ILE A 311 12.88 -12.96 -15.74
C ILE A 311 11.72 -12.37 -16.55
N GLY A 312 11.59 -12.79 -17.80
CA GLY A 312 10.51 -12.35 -18.70
C GLY A 312 9.13 -12.91 -18.34
N GLY A 313 9.07 -14.00 -17.57
CA GLY A 313 7.83 -14.61 -17.07
C GLY A 313 7.98 -16.10 -16.86
N GLY A 314 6.88 -16.85 -17.00
CA GLY A 314 6.89 -18.31 -16.83
C GLY A 314 6.66 -18.75 -15.39
N GLU A 315 7.09 -19.97 -15.06
CA GLU A 315 6.87 -20.58 -13.76
C GLU A 315 8.14 -21.17 -13.16
N ILE A 316 8.42 -20.90 -11.87
CA ILE A 316 9.55 -21.46 -11.09
C ILE A 316 10.92 -21.19 -11.76
N ASN A 317 11.10 -20.05 -12.45
CA ASN A 317 12.42 -19.68 -12.97
C ASN A 317 13.24 -18.98 -11.88
N THR A 318 14.54 -19.27 -11.82
CA THR A 318 15.47 -18.66 -10.86
C THR A 318 16.66 -18.04 -11.56
N VAL A 319 16.94 -16.78 -11.27
CA VAL A 319 18.13 -16.06 -11.74
C VAL A 319 18.92 -15.57 -10.53
N SER A 320 20.12 -16.12 -10.34
CA SER A 320 21.02 -15.75 -9.23
C SER A 320 22.38 -15.21 -9.69
N GLY A 321 22.61 -15.12 -11.00
CA GLY A 321 23.78 -14.45 -11.57
C GLY A 321 23.55 -12.96 -11.87
N GLU A 322 24.58 -12.15 -11.73
CA GLU A 322 24.54 -10.72 -12.07
C GLU A 322 24.35 -10.54 -13.59
N PHE A 323 23.44 -9.64 -13.99
CA PHE A 323 23.06 -9.43 -15.42
C PHE A 323 22.49 -10.67 -16.13
N ALA A 324 22.23 -11.76 -15.42
CA ALA A 324 21.69 -12.97 -16.03
C ALA A 324 20.22 -12.80 -16.42
N THR A 325 19.80 -13.53 -17.45
CA THR A 325 18.45 -13.42 -18.01
C THR A 325 17.82 -14.79 -18.28
N ILE A 326 16.58 -14.95 -17.85
CA ILE A 326 15.68 -16.02 -18.31
C ILE A 326 14.52 -15.36 -19.07
N GLY A 327 14.37 -15.69 -20.35
CA GLY A 327 13.26 -15.15 -21.17
C GLY A 327 11.88 -15.61 -20.69
N GLY A 328 11.78 -16.83 -20.17
CA GLY A 328 10.57 -17.39 -19.56
C GLY A 328 10.66 -18.92 -19.46
N GLY A 329 9.52 -19.60 -19.50
CA GLY A 329 9.44 -21.07 -19.47
C GLY A 329 9.18 -21.63 -18.07
N LEU A 330 9.50 -22.91 -17.86
CA LEU A 330 9.25 -23.63 -16.61
C LEU A 330 10.55 -24.09 -15.98
N LEU A 331 10.75 -23.80 -14.69
CA LEU A 331 11.81 -24.38 -13.87
C LEU A 331 13.24 -24.03 -14.35
N ASN A 332 13.52 -22.97 -15.11
CA ASN A 332 14.89 -22.71 -15.58
C ASN A 332 15.78 -22.07 -14.49
N SER A 333 17.10 -22.30 -14.54
CA SER A 333 18.06 -21.78 -13.55
C SER A 333 19.31 -21.15 -14.18
N ALA A 334 19.46 -19.84 -14.04
CA ALA A 334 20.62 -19.07 -14.52
C ALA A 334 21.46 -18.62 -13.32
N ALA A 335 22.51 -19.38 -12.98
CA ALA A 335 23.21 -19.25 -11.71
C ALA A 335 24.44 -18.32 -11.75
N ALA A 336 25.08 -18.20 -12.91
CA ALA A 336 26.31 -17.41 -13.10
C ALA A 336 26.08 -16.10 -13.87
N ASP A 337 27.09 -15.23 -13.85
CA ASP A 337 26.98 -13.86 -14.36
C ASP A 337 26.88 -13.82 -15.88
N TYR A 338 26.12 -12.85 -16.40
CA TYR A 338 25.92 -12.63 -17.83
C TYR A 338 25.33 -13.84 -18.58
N THR A 339 24.72 -14.79 -17.88
CA THR A 339 24.15 -15.99 -18.48
C THR A 339 22.79 -15.71 -19.11
N THR A 340 22.44 -16.50 -20.13
CA THR A 340 21.15 -16.39 -20.80
C THR A 340 20.51 -17.75 -20.99
N ILE A 341 19.25 -17.87 -20.58
CA ILE A 341 18.36 -18.97 -20.98
C ILE A 341 17.18 -18.33 -21.72
N ALA A 342 17.05 -18.56 -23.01
CA ALA A 342 15.98 -17.95 -23.79
C ALA A 342 14.58 -18.44 -23.36
N GLY A 343 14.48 -19.68 -22.87
CA GLY A 343 13.26 -20.27 -22.33
C GLY A 343 13.36 -21.80 -22.23
N GLY A 344 12.23 -22.50 -22.41
CA GLY A 344 12.17 -23.96 -22.30
C GLY A 344 11.82 -24.42 -20.88
N GLY A 345 12.23 -25.62 -20.49
CA GLY A 345 12.04 -26.06 -19.11
C GLY A 345 12.64 -27.42 -18.75
N PRO A 346 11.93 -28.24 -17.96
CA PRO A 346 12.41 -29.56 -17.59
C PRO A 346 12.49 -30.51 -18.80
N SER A 347 13.32 -31.55 -18.70
CA SER A 347 13.39 -32.63 -19.69
C SER A 347 12.07 -33.41 -19.79
N ASP A 348 11.31 -33.45 -18.70
CA ASP A 348 9.96 -33.99 -18.61
C ASP A 348 9.12 -33.10 -17.66
N PRO A 349 8.10 -32.38 -18.15
CA PRO A 349 7.27 -31.50 -17.32
C PRO A 349 6.36 -32.25 -16.33
N ASP A 350 6.12 -33.55 -16.53
CA ASP A 350 5.26 -34.35 -15.65
C ASP A 350 6.05 -35.05 -14.54
N ASN A 351 7.37 -34.87 -14.50
CA ASN A 351 8.27 -35.51 -13.56
C ASN A 351 8.98 -34.48 -12.66
N SER A 352 8.68 -34.50 -11.37
CA SER A 352 9.31 -33.62 -10.38
C SER A 352 10.82 -33.82 -10.20
N TYR A 353 11.38 -34.92 -10.73
CA TYR A 353 12.82 -35.20 -10.75
C TYR A 353 13.50 -34.88 -12.08
N ALA A 354 12.77 -34.33 -13.05
CA ALA A 354 13.34 -33.97 -14.34
C ALA A 354 14.43 -32.91 -14.21
N THR A 355 15.44 -32.99 -15.08
CA THR A 355 16.49 -31.98 -15.16
C THR A 355 15.92 -30.75 -15.84
N ASN A 356 16.22 -29.55 -15.35
CA ASN A 356 15.85 -28.29 -15.99
C ASN A 356 17.03 -27.73 -16.79
N ASN A 357 16.79 -26.67 -17.56
CA ASN A 357 17.88 -25.91 -18.15
C ASN A 357 18.67 -25.19 -17.04
N ARG A 358 19.98 -25.43 -16.99
CA ARG A 358 20.89 -24.83 -15.99
C ARG A 358 22.13 -24.24 -16.64
N VAL A 359 22.47 -23.02 -16.24
CA VAL A 359 23.75 -22.39 -16.60
C VAL A 359 24.54 -22.08 -15.32
N TYR A 360 25.72 -22.68 -15.19
CA TYR A 360 26.58 -22.58 -14.00
C TYR A 360 27.81 -21.68 -14.17
N ASP A 361 28.17 -21.35 -15.42
CA ASP A 361 29.38 -20.59 -15.73
C ASP A 361 29.09 -19.30 -16.50
N ASP A 362 29.91 -18.28 -16.28
CA ASP A 362 29.68 -16.95 -16.85
C ASP A 362 29.58 -16.98 -18.38
N TYR A 363 28.72 -16.12 -18.90
CA TYR A 363 28.43 -16.00 -20.34
C TYR A 363 27.90 -17.29 -20.98
N GLY A 364 27.49 -18.27 -20.18
CA GLY A 364 26.84 -19.48 -20.68
C GLY A 364 25.47 -19.19 -21.29
N THR A 365 25.15 -19.88 -22.39
CA THR A 365 23.89 -19.66 -23.11
C THR A 365 23.14 -20.95 -23.40
N ILE A 366 21.85 -20.98 -23.06
CA ILE A 366 20.89 -22.01 -23.49
C ILE A 366 19.81 -21.36 -24.35
N GLY A 367 19.70 -21.78 -25.61
CA GLY A 367 18.69 -21.25 -26.54
C GLY A 367 17.26 -21.78 -26.33
N GLY A 368 17.06 -22.81 -25.49
CA GLY A 368 15.75 -23.35 -25.12
C GLY A 368 15.78 -24.87 -24.90
N GLY A 369 14.63 -25.52 -25.05
CA GLY A 369 14.51 -26.97 -24.91
C GLY A 369 14.35 -27.45 -23.46
N GLY A 370 14.66 -28.71 -23.18
CA GLY A 370 14.42 -29.36 -21.89
C GLY A 370 15.70 -29.93 -21.28
N GLY A 371 15.99 -29.61 -20.02
CA GLY A 371 17.04 -30.31 -19.26
C GLY A 371 18.49 -30.09 -19.73
N ASN A 372 18.79 -29.00 -20.44
CA ASN A 372 20.13 -28.73 -20.94
C ASN A 372 21.05 -28.13 -19.85
N ILE A 373 22.34 -28.43 -19.90
CA ILE A 373 23.35 -27.95 -18.94
C ILE A 373 24.45 -27.21 -19.69
N VAL A 374 24.80 -26.03 -19.19
CA VAL A 374 25.97 -25.26 -19.62
C VAL A 374 26.83 -24.97 -18.40
N GLY A 375 28.11 -25.33 -18.50
CA GLY A 375 29.06 -25.18 -17.41
C GLY A 375 28.94 -26.25 -16.32
N VAL A 376 29.77 -26.13 -15.29
CA VAL A 376 29.83 -27.05 -14.16
C VAL A 376 29.64 -26.30 -12.84
N ASP A 377 28.95 -26.94 -11.90
CA ASP A 377 28.79 -26.41 -10.54
C ASP A 377 30.06 -26.68 -9.71
N ASP A 378 31.14 -25.99 -10.05
CA ASP A 378 32.40 -26.07 -9.32
C ASP A 378 33.10 -24.70 -9.18
N MET A 379 34.33 -24.69 -8.63
CA MET A 379 35.07 -23.45 -8.39
C MET A 379 35.78 -22.88 -9.63
N TYR A 380 35.74 -23.58 -10.76
CA TYR A 380 36.48 -23.26 -11.97
C TYR A 380 35.53 -22.73 -13.06
N ILE A 381 35.63 -21.43 -13.32
CA ILE A 381 34.74 -20.78 -14.28
C ILE A 381 35.09 -21.17 -15.72
N GLN A 382 34.20 -21.92 -16.38
CA GLN A 382 34.32 -22.29 -17.80
C GLN A 382 33.45 -21.42 -18.70
N ARG A 383 34.00 -20.29 -19.13
CA ARG A 383 33.23 -19.24 -19.82
C ARG A 383 32.83 -19.61 -21.25
N PHE A 384 31.73 -19.00 -21.70
CA PHE A 384 31.28 -18.95 -23.10
C PHE A 384 30.80 -20.29 -23.69
N ALA A 385 30.45 -21.26 -22.86
CA ALA A 385 29.83 -22.49 -23.34
C ALA A 385 28.39 -22.23 -23.84
N THR A 386 27.95 -22.95 -24.88
CA THR A 386 26.64 -22.73 -25.50
C THR A 386 25.94 -24.04 -25.82
N VAL A 387 24.67 -24.14 -25.46
CA VAL A 387 23.74 -25.14 -25.99
C VAL A 387 22.65 -24.38 -26.75
N ALA A 388 22.56 -24.58 -28.07
CA ALA A 388 21.54 -23.88 -28.86
C ALA A 388 20.11 -24.32 -28.53
N GLY A 389 19.92 -25.52 -27.96
CA GLY A 389 18.65 -26.03 -27.45
C GLY A 389 18.61 -27.56 -27.42
N GLY A 390 17.42 -28.15 -27.48
CA GLY A 390 17.23 -29.60 -27.52
C GLY A 390 16.92 -30.23 -26.17
N LEU A 391 17.13 -31.53 -26.03
CA LEU A 391 16.81 -32.31 -24.84
C LEU A 391 18.10 -32.84 -24.19
N GLU A 392 18.31 -32.54 -22.92
CA GLU A 392 19.38 -33.14 -22.09
C GLU A 392 20.80 -33.00 -22.66
N ASN A 393 21.08 -31.92 -23.40
CA ASN A 393 22.44 -31.66 -23.88
C ASN A 393 23.30 -31.01 -22.80
N SER A 394 24.60 -31.27 -22.83
CA SER A 394 25.58 -30.79 -21.85
C SER A 394 26.79 -30.17 -22.54
N ALA A 395 27.06 -28.89 -22.28
CA ALA A 395 28.25 -28.17 -22.73
C ALA A 395 29.03 -27.68 -21.50
N THR A 396 29.97 -28.50 -21.01
CA THR A 396 30.65 -28.28 -19.72
C THR A 396 32.09 -27.81 -19.87
N GLY A 397 32.68 -27.86 -21.07
CA GLY A 397 34.02 -27.32 -21.32
C GLY A 397 34.02 -25.83 -21.65
N ALA A 398 35.12 -25.13 -21.37
CA ALA A 398 35.28 -23.72 -21.75
C ALA A 398 35.14 -23.55 -23.27
N VAL A 399 34.32 -22.57 -23.70
CA VAL A 399 34.04 -22.30 -25.13
C VAL A 399 33.49 -23.54 -25.87
N SER A 400 32.90 -24.51 -25.15
CA SER A 400 32.28 -25.68 -25.77
C SER A 400 30.92 -25.32 -26.39
N ALA A 401 30.53 -26.05 -27.43
CA ALA A 401 29.28 -25.81 -28.12
C ALA A 401 28.52 -27.10 -28.44
N VAL A 402 27.22 -27.10 -28.17
CA VAL A 402 26.28 -28.10 -28.68
C VAL A 402 25.21 -27.41 -29.52
N GLY A 403 25.13 -27.78 -30.80
CA GLY A 403 24.18 -27.19 -31.75
C GLY A 403 22.72 -27.62 -31.55
N GLY A 404 22.46 -28.66 -30.76
CA GLY A 404 21.13 -29.12 -30.38
C GLY A 404 21.04 -30.65 -30.30
N GLY A 405 19.84 -31.20 -30.51
CA GLY A 405 19.61 -32.64 -30.48
C GLY A 405 19.28 -33.19 -29.09
N GLY A 406 19.63 -34.45 -28.83
CA GLY A 406 19.24 -35.17 -27.60
C GLY A 406 20.40 -35.87 -26.90
N ALA A 407 20.65 -35.56 -25.63
CA ALA A 407 21.67 -36.23 -24.80
C ALA A 407 23.10 -36.13 -25.36
N ASN A 408 23.48 -35.01 -25.99
CA ASN A 408 24.84 -34.80 -26.46
C ASN A 408 25.73 -34.15 -25.38
N THR A 409 27.03 -34.47 -25.37
CA THR A 409 28.00 -33.95 -24.38
C THR A 409 29.22 -33.33 -25.07
N ALA A 410 29.51 -32.06 -24.76
CA ALA A 410 30.73 -31.35 -25.15
C ALA A 410 31.47 -30.90 -23.87
N SER A 411 32.42 -31.70 -23.39
CA SER A 411 33.04 -31.53 -22.06
C SER A 411 34.50 -31.08 -22.08
N GLY A 412 35.17 -31.17 -23.22
CA GLY A 412 36.53 -30.63 -23.39
C GLY A 412 36.51 -29.12 -23.71
N SER A 413 37.63 -28.43 -23.44
CA SER A 413 37.79 -27.04 -23.88
C SER A 413 37.74 -26.94 -25.40
N ASN A 414 37.03 -25.95 -25.93
CA ASN A 414 36.88 -25.70 -27.36
C ASN A 414 36.28 -26.88 -28.14
N THR A 415 35.47 -27.72 -27.49
CA THR A 415 34.79 -28.84 -28.15
C THR A 415 33.53 -28.41 -28.88
N THR A 416 33.14 -29.16 -29.90
CA THR A 416 31.87 -28.91 -30.61
C THR A 416 31.14 -30.22 -30.91
N VAL A 417 29.85 -30.26 -30.58
CA VAL A 417 28.91 -31.25 -31.10
C VAL A 417 27.87 -30.54 -31.95
N GLY A 418 27.86 -30.78 -33.26
CA GLY A 418 26.94 -30.10 -34.18
C GLY A 418 25.45 -30.43 -33.92
N GLY A 419 25.16 -31.62 -33.39
CA GLY A 419 23.81 -32.06 -33.02
C GLY A 419 23.69 -33.58 -32.95
N GLY A 420 22.52 -34.13 -33.28
CA GLY A 420 22.26 -35.57 -33.26
C GLY A 420 21.86 -36.08 -31.87
N SER A 421 22.16 -37.34 -31.53
CA SER A 421 21.86 -37.87 -30.21
C SER A 421 22.97 -38.74 -29.62
N GLN A 422 23.20 -38.62 -28.30
CA GLN A 422 24.20 -39.40 -27.56
C GLN A 422 25.63 -39.24 -28.11
N ASN A 423 25.95 -38.11 -28.72
CA ASN A 423 27.30 -37.83 -29.19
C ASN A 423 28.13 -37.18 -28.09
N THR A 424 29.41 -37.54 -27.99
CA THR A 424 30.34 -37.06 -26.96
C THR A 424 31.60 -36.49 -27.60
N ALA A 425 31.99 -35.28 -27.21
CA ALA A 425 33.27 -34.64 -27.52
C ALA A 425 33.92 -34.21 -26.19
N SER A 426 34.99 -34.89 -25.76
CA SER A 426 35.46 -34.82 -24.36
C SER A 426 36.88 -34.32 -24.13
N ASP A 427 37.72 -34.23 -25.15
CA ASP A 427 39.10 -33.71 -25.05
C ASP A 427 39.24 -32.39 -25.84
N TRP A 428 40.30 -31.65 -25.58
CA TRP A 428 40.51 -30.32 -26.14
C TRP A 428 40.44 -30.32 -27.67
N TYR A 429 39.67 -29.38 -28.22
CA TYR A 429 39.45 -29.21 -29.66
C TYR A 429 38.79 -30.41 -30.37
N SER A 430 38.19 -31.36 -29.65
CA SER A 430 37.49 -32.47 -30.30
C SER A 430 36.13 -32.04 -30.88
N THR A 431 35.76 -32.62 -32.02
CA THR A 431 34.53 -32.28 -32.76
C THR A 431 33.74 -33.51 -33.15
N VAL A 432 32.43 -33.48 -32.94
CA VAL A 432 31.47 -34.40 -33.55
C VAL A 432 30.51 -33.61 -34.42
N GLY A 433 30.46 -33.87 -35.72
CA GLY A 433 29.56 -33.16 -36.65
C GLY A 433 28.08 -33.44 -36.38
N GLY A 434 27.74 -34.64 -35.92
CA GLY A 434 26.38 -35.08 -35.58
C GLY A 434 26.25 -36.60 -35.53
N GLY A 435 25.06 -37.13 -35.80
CA GLY A 435 24.80 -38.58 -35.85
C GLY A 435 24.27 -39.17 -34.54
N TYR A 436 24.50 -40.46 -34.31
CA TYR A 436 24.05 -41.17 -33.11
C TYR A 436 25.21 -41.91 -32.43
N SER A 437 25.38 -41.71 -31.12
CA SER A 437 26.33 -42.47 -30.29
C SER A 437 27.81 -42.35 -30.69
N ASN A 438 28.23 -41.22 -31.25
CA ASN A 438 29.64 -41.03 -31.65
C ASN A 438 30.50 -40.46 -30.51
N ASP A 439 31.76 -40.88 -30.39
CA ASP A 439 32.70 -40.44 -29.35
C ASP A 439 34.00 -39.86 -29.94
N ALA A 440 34.28 -38.59 -29.68
CA ALA A 440 35.53 -37.89 -30.01
C ALA A 440 36.28 -37.56 -28.70
N SER A 441 37.10 -38.51 -28.24
CA SER A 441 37.76 -38.51 -26.93
C SER A 441 39.26 -38.28 -26.97
N GLY A 442 39.87 -38.12 -28.15
CA GLY A 442 41.28 -37.73 -28.28
C GLY A 442 41.47 -36.23 -28.54
N HIS A 443 42.61 -35.69 -28.11
CA HIS A 443 43.02 -34.31 -28.39
C HIS A 443 42.95 -33.96 -29.88
N SER A 444 42.25 -32.88 -30.23
CA SER A 444 42.07 -32.40 -31.62
C SER A 444 41.48 -33.45 -32.58
N THR A 445 40.57 -34.30 -32.12
CA THR A 445 39.92 -35.32 -32.96
C THR A 445 38.68 -34.81 -33.69
N THR A 446 38.29 -35.49 -34.76
CA THR A 446 37.05 -35.20 -35.49
C THR A 446 36.31 -36.48 -35.85
N VAL A 447 35.03 -36.55 -35.50
CA VAL A 447 34.07 -37.50 -36.06
C VAL A 447 33.08 -36.72 -36.93
N GLY A 448 33.07 -36.95 -38.24
CA GLY A 448 32.21 -36.22 -39.17
C GLY A 448 30.72 -36.47 -38.95
N GLY A 449 30.35 -37.67 -38.47
CA GLY A 449 28.98 -38.07 -38.14
C GLY A 449 28.83 -39.60 -38.02
N GLY A 450 27.65 -40.12 -38.39
CA GLY A 450 27.41 -41.57 -38.48
C GLY A 450 26.81 -42.20 -37.21
N TYR A 451 27.02 -43.51 -37.04
CA TYR A 451 26.50 -44.31 -35.92
C TYR A 451 27.64 -45.04 -35.21
N ASN A 452 27.81 -44.78 -33.91
CA ASN A 452 28.73 -45.50 -33.03
C ASN A 452 30.20 -45.48 -33.48
N ASN A 453 30.65 -44.34 -33.99
CA ASN A 453 32.04 -44.10 -34.36
C ASN A 453 32.86 -43.61 -33.15
N THR A 454 34.15 -43.97 -33.09
CA THR A 454 35.06 -43.53 -32.01
C THR A 454 36.38 -43.01 -32.57
N ALA A 455 36.78 -41.82 -32.15
CA ALA A 455 38.08 -41.22 -32.41
C ALA A 455 38.80 -40.88 -31.09
N SER A 456 39.70 -41.78 -30.65
CA SER A 456 40.36 -41.68 -29.34
C SER A 456 41.85 -41.32 -29.40
N ASN A 457 42.49 -41.43 -30.56
CA ASN A 457 43.89 -41.05 -30.73
C ASN A 457 44.01 -39.56 -31.08
N SER A 458 45.05 -38.89 -30.59
CA SER A 458 45.30 -37.47 -30.90
C SER A 458 45.32 -37.23 -32.41
N SER A 459 44.62 -36.18 -32.86
CA SER A 459 44.47 -35.76 -34.25
C SER A 459 43.80 -36.79 -35.20
N ALA A 460 43.11 -37.80 -34.66
CA ALA A 460 42.37 -38.76 -35.49
C ALA A 460 41.14 -38.14 -36.15
N THR A 461 40.86 -38.55 -37.40
CA THR A 461 39.65 -38.17 -38.13
C THR A 461 38.89 -39.43 -38.57
N VAL A 462 37.60 -39.50 -38.24
CA VAL A 462 36.66 -40.53 -38.69
C VAL A 462 35.55 -39.85 -39.51
N GLY A 463 35.38 -40.26 -40.76
CA GLY A 463 34.48 -39.56 -41.70
C GLY A 463 32.99 -39.71 -41.40
N GLY A 464 32.54 -40.91 -41.02
CA GLY A 464 31.13 -41.21 -40.74
C GLY A 464 30.74 -42.62 -41.10
#